data_AF-A0A0U3M6V5-F1
#
_entry.id   AF-A0A0U3M6V5-F1
#
_cell.length_a   1.000
_cell.length_b   1.000
_cell.length_c   1.000
_cell.angle_alpha   90.00
_cell.angle_beta   90.00
_cell.angle_gamma   90.00
#
_symmetry.space_group_name_H-M   'P 1'
#
loop_
_entity.id
_entity.type
_entity.pdbx_description
1 polymer ?
#
loop_
_entity_poly.entity_id
_entity_poly.type
_entity_poly.pdbx_seq_one_letter_code
_entity_poly.pdbx_strand_id
1 'polypeptide(L)'
;MGWVPAGDYEVALEAGKVVCRNGKGRRLKSVPAKLKDDPAVVGLRQLTEWLDRHEKRCLSDVEQWMVRSLPVPTAVLARVWPDPAWQAALRDVVVTGADGGVAGFLRDVDPERGLGLVDLDGDTVRITPDTVHVPHPVLLEDLDELREFAVELEVRQNVEQLFREVWHRPAGLAPDTTSVDTYAGGVFKELRFLHGRVTQLGYRSRGGYAVCPVVEDGVGVEARIWIGEHDGYDAYGTETGPLGWTDASGRALTAAEVGRVAWSEGMRMAAALYAGRDVEDEERAA
;
A
#
# COMPACT_ATOMS: atom_id res chain seq x y z
N MET A 1 21.70 18.76 -5.78
CA MET A 1 22.26 19.09 -4.45
C MET A 1 23.75 19.35 -4.57
N GLY A 2 24.31 20.17 -3.68
CA GLY A 2 25.72 20.57 -3.70
C GLY A 2 26.65 19.59 -2.99
N TRP A 3 27.93 19.65 -3.34
CA TRP A 3 29.01 18.98 -2.60
C TRP A 3 29.32 19.74 -1.31
N VAL A 4 29.55 19.01 -0.22
CA VAL A 4 29.81 19.54 1.13
C VAL A 4 31.19 19.06 1.59
N PRO A 5 32.04 19.93 2.17
CA PRO A 5 33.37 19.54 2.65
C PRO A 5 33.30 18.57 3.84
N ALA A 6 34.23 17.60 3.86
CA ALA A 6 34.45 16.61 4.90
C ALA A 6 35.96 16.27 4.99
N GLY A 7 36.73 17.11 5.69
CA GLY A 7 38.20 17.08 5.67
C GLY A 7 38.78 17.35 4.28
N ASP A 8 39.69 16.50 3.79
CA ASP A 8 40.29 16.59 2.44
C ASP A 8 39.37 16.06 1.31
N TYR A 9 38.10 15.83 1.62
CA TYR A 9 37.11 15.25 0.71
C TYR A 9 35.89 16.16 0.63
N GLU A 10 35.08 15.89 -0.37
CA GLU A 10 33.72 16.40 -0.44
C GLU A 10 32.74 15.23 -0.55
N VAL A 11 31.58 15.41 0.07
CA VAL A 11 30.49 14.44 0.09
C VAL A 11 29.19 15.07 -0.39
N ALA A 12 28.33 14.29 -1.01
CA ALA A 12 27.04 14.73 -1.51
C ALA A 12 26.01 13.60 -1.41
N LEU A 13 24.73 13.95 -1.54
CA LEU A 13 23.66 12.97 -1.77
C LEU A 13 23.36 12.89 -3.27
N GLU A 14 23.47 11.69 -3.83
CA GLU A 14 23.08 11.39 -5.20
C GLU A 14 22.29 10.09 -5.24
N ALA A 15 21.09 10.10 -5.85
CA ALA A 15 20.22 8.94 -5.99
C ALA A 15 20.06 8.14 -4.66
N GLY A 16 19.77 8.87 -3.58
CA GLY A 16 19.58 8.28 -2.24
C GLY A 16 20.86 7.80 -1.55
N LYS A 17 22.05 8.00 -2.13
CA LYS A 17 23.32 7.50 -1.56
C LYS A 17 24.29 8.62 -1.27
N VAL A 18 25.00 8.49 -0.14
CA VAL A 18 26.11 9.37 0.19
C VAL A 18 27.31 8.98 -0.68
N VAL A 19 27.74 9.92 -1.51
CA VAL A 19 28.85 9.77 -2.45
C VAL A 19 30.01 10.66 -2.01
N CYS A 20 31.24 10.30 -2.40
CA CYS A 20 32.44 11.02 -2.00
C CYS A 20 33.38 11.24 -3.18
N ARG A 21 34.02 12.40 -3.21
CA ARG A 21 35.16 12.70 -4.09
C ARG A 21 36.33 13.25 -3.27
N ASN A 22 37.55 13.04 -3.76
CA ASN A 22 38.75 13.57 -3.11
C ASN A 22 38.97 15.06 -3.45
N GLY A 23 39.96 15.70 -2.81
CA GLY A 23 40.35 17.10 -3.10
C GLY A 23 40.83 17.40 -4.53
N LYS A 24 40.94 16.41 -5.41
CA LYS A 24 41.17 16.59 -6.87
C LYS A 24 39.87 16.46 -7.68
N GLY A 25 38.72 16.36 -7.03
CA GLY A 25 37.41 16.16 -7.65
C GLY A 25 37.14 14.73 -8.14
N ARG A 26 38.05 13.77 -7.93
CA ARG A 26 37.86 12.38 -8.39
C ARG A 26 36.90 11.65 -7.45
N ARG A 27 35.78 11.17 -8.02
CA ARG A 27 34.80 10.32 -7.32
C ARG A 27 35.42 9.00 -6.86
N LEU A 28 35.10 8.62 -5.64
CA LEU A 28 35.55 7.37 -5.00
C LEU A 28 34.46 6.30 -5.07
N LYS A 29 34.86 5.04 -4.96
CA LYS A 29 33.92 3.89 -4.95
C LYS A 29 33.04 3.87 -3.70
N SER A 30 33.54 4.36 -2.58
CA SER A 30 32.84 4.44 -1.31
C SER A 30 33.35 5.62 -0.48
N VAL A 31 32.56 6.02 0.52
CA VAL A 31 33.00 6.98 1.53
C VAL A 31 34.12 6.34 2.36
N PRO A 32 35.32 6.95 2.47
CA PRO A 32 36.41 6.43 3.28
C PRO A 32 35.99 6.21 4.74
N ALA A 33 36.44 5.11 5.36
CA ALA A 33 36.06 4.75 6.73
C ALA A 33 36.43 5.83 7.77
N LYS A 34 37.52 6.58 7.54
CA LYS A 34 37.92 7.71 8.41
C LYS A 34 36.94 8.87 8.46
N LEU A 35 36.01 8.97 7.50
CA LEU A 35 34.96 9.99 7.47
C LEU A 35 33.64 9.49 8.05
N LYS A 36 33.59 8.27 8.63
CA LYS A 36 32.33 7.67 9.11
C LYS A 36 31.61 8.57 10.13
N ASP A 37 32.39 9.22 11.00
CA ASP A 37 31.90 10.07 12.09
C ASP A 37 32.02 11.57 11.75
N ASP A 38 32.38 11.91 10.51
CA ASP A 38 32.40 13.30 10.04
C ASP A 38 30.96 13.85 10.04
N PRO A 39 30.69 15.02 10.64
CA PRO A 39 29.35 15.57 10.75
C PRO A 39 28.60 15.70 9.41
N ALA A 40 29.30 16.01 8.31
CA ALA A 40 28.66 16.10 6.99
C ALA A 40 28.24 14.72 6.47
N VAL A 41 29.05 13.69 6.70
CA VAL A 41 28.70 12.30 6.33
C VAL A 41 27.55 11.78 7.18
N VAL A 42 27.59 12.02 8.49
CA VAL A 42 26.52 11.62 9.41
C VAL A 42 25.21 12.30 9.04
N GLY A 43 25.23 13.62 8.80
CA GLY A 43 24.04 14.39 8.42
C GLY A 43 23.43 13.91 7.09
N LEU A 44 24.25 13.63 6.07
CA LEU A 44 23.77 13.11 4.79
C LEU A 44 23.18 11.70 4.92
N ARG A 45 23.73 10.84 5.79
CA ARG A 45 23.16 9.50 6.06
C ARG A 45 21.80 9.60 6.75
N GLN A 46 21.70 10.44 7.77
CA GLN A 46 20.43 10.70 8.45
C GLN A 46 19.39 11.29 7.48
N LEU A 47 19.82 12.17 6.56
CA LEU A 47 18.95 12.68 5.51
C LEU A 47 18.47 11.57 4.56
N THR A 48 19.35 10.65 4.14
CA THR A 48 18.95 9.47 3.35
C THR A 48 17.89 8.65 4.07
N GLU A 49 18.10 8.33 5.35
CA GLU A 49 17.15 7.55 6.17
C GLU A 49 15.83 8.28 6.36
N TRP A 50 15.86 9.62 6.45
CA TRP A 50 14.67 10.43 6.52
C TRP A 50 13.89 10.43 5.20
N LEU A 51 14.58 10.58 4.06
CA LEU A 51 13.96 10.55 2.73
C LEU A 51 13.32 9.19 2.44
N ASP A 52 13.99 8.08 2.75
CA ASP A 52 13.42 6.74 2.59
C ASP A 52 12.14 6.54 3.44
N ARG A 53 12.13 7.04 4.68
CA ARG A 53 10.92 7.01 5.52
C ARG A 53 9.82 7.93 4.98
N HIS A 54 10.18 9.08 4.42
CA HIS A 54 9.24 10.03 3.83
C HIS A 54 8.58 9.45 2.59
N GLU A 55 9.35 8.83 1.68
CA GLU A 55 8.84 8.14 0.49
C GLU A 55 7.84 7.02 0.88
N LYS A 56 8.21 6.18 1.84
CA LYS A 56 7.32 5.11 2.36
C LYS A 56 6.05 5.67 2.98
N ARG A 57 6.14 6.78 3.71
CA ARG A 57 4.97 7.44 4.31
C ARG A 57 4.05 8.02 3.24
N CYS A 58 4.59 8.73 2.25
CA CYS A 58 3.79 9.30 1.15
C CYS A 58 3.04 8.18 0.41
N LEU A 59 3.72 7.08 0.10
CA LEU A 59 3.10 5.92 -0.52
C LEU A 59 1.96 5.36 0.35
N SER A 60 2.23 5.12 1.63
CA SER A 60 1.23 4.59 2.57
C SER A 60 0.03 5.53 2.75
N ASP A 61 0.24 6.84 2.73
CA ASP A 61 -0.84 7.83 2.84
C ASP A 61 -1.75 7.78 1.58
N VAL A 62 -1.19 7.62 0.37
CA VAL A 62 -1.99 7.47 -0.86
C VAL A 62 -2.71 6.12 -0.91
N GLU A 63 -2.05 5.03 -0.51
CA GLU A 63 -2.69 3.73 -0.33
C GLU A 63 -3.85 3.82 0.67
N GLN A 64 -3.69 4.61 1.74
CA GLN A 64 -4.76 4.84 2.70
C GLN A 64 -5.93 5.62 2.09
N TRP A 65 -5.69 6.61 1.24
CA TRP A 65 -6.78 7.28 0.50
C TRP A 65 -7.56 6.29 -0.34
N MET A 66 -6.87 5.34 -0.97
CA MET A 66 -7.47 4.28 -1.77
C MET A 66 -8.27 3.27 -0.96
N VAL A 67 -7.65 2.66 0.06
CA VAL A 67 -8.27 1.59 0.86
C VAL A 67 -9.40 2.12 1.73
N ARG A 68 -9.37 3.41 2.11
CA ARG A 68 -10.40 4.03 2.96
C ARG A 68 -11.39 4.90 2.19
N SER A 69 -11.36 4.86 0.85
CA SER A 69 -12.21 5.66 -0.04
C SER A 69 -12.31 7.13 0.39
N LEU A 70 -11.19 7.72 0.82
CA LEU A 70 -11.21 9.06 1.40
C LEU A 70 -11.31 10.10 0.28
N PRO A 71 -12.24 11.06 0.35
CA PRO A 71 -12.24 12.19 -0.57
C PRO A 71 -10.97 13.01 -0.32
N VAL A 72 -10.23 13.27 -1.39
CA VAL A 72 -8.99 14.04 -1.38
C VAL A 72 -9.27 15.42 -1.96
N PRO A 73 -9.19 16.50 -1.16
CA PRO A 73 -9.32 17.85 -1.70
C PRO A 73 -8.23 18.15 -2.73
N THR A 74 -8.60 18.77 -3.85
CA THR A 74 -7.64 19.17 -4.89
C THR A 74 -6.57 20.11 -4.33
N ALA A 75 -6.92 20.94 -3.35
CA ALA A 75 -5.98 21.80 -2.63
C ALA A 75 -4.88 21.02 -1.86
N VAL A 76 -5.20 19.82 -1.36
CA VAL A 76 -4.20 18.93 -0.73
C VAL A 76 -3.25 18.39 -1.79
N LEU A 77 -3.79 17.88 -2.91
CA LEU A 77 -2.97 17.41 -4.04
C LEU A 77 -2.02 18.51 -4.52
N ALA A 78 -2.53 19.74 -4.73
CA ALA A 78 -1.72 20.87 -5.18
C ALA A 78 -0.61 21.26 -4.18
N ARG A 79 -0.86 21.09 -2.88
CA ARG A 79 0.13 21.37 -1.84
C ARG A 79 1.25 20.33 -1.82
N VAL A 80 0.94 19.06 -2.05
CA VAL A 80 1.91 17.96 -1.95
C VAL A 80 2.62 17.67 -3.26
N TRP A 81 2.02 17.96 -4.41
CA TRP A 81 2.57 17.66 -5.74
C TRP A 81 3.99 18.17 -6.02
N PRO A 82 4.44 19.35 -5.52
CA PRO A 82 5.82 19.79 -5.70
C PRO A 82 6.87 18.91 -5.02
N ASP A 83 6.46 18.08 -4.05
CA ASP A 83 7.34 17.12 -3.38
C ASP A 83 7.51 15.86 -4.26
N PRO A 84 8.76 15.51 -4.67
CA PRO A 84 9.00 14.35 -5.52
C PRO A 84 8.50 13.02 -4.94
N ALA A 85 8.48 12.85 -3.61
CA ALA A 85 8.01 11.62 -2.98
C ALA A 85 6.49 11.47 -3.14
N TRP A 86 5.74 12.56 -2.95
CA TRP A 86 4.31 12.59 -3.19
C TRP A 86 3.97 12.45 -4.66
N GLN A 87 4.69 13.16 -5.54
CA GLN A 87 4.50 13.03 -6.97
C GLN A 87 4.77 11.59 -7.43
N ALA A 88 5.80 10.92 -6.91
CA ALA A 88 6.08 9.53 -7.23
C ALA A 88 4.94 8.59 -6.79
N ALA A 89 4.32 8.83 -5.63
CA ALA A 89 3.19 8.03 -5.16
C ALA A 89 1.90 8.29 -5.94
N LEU A 90 1.67 9.53 -6.39
CA LEU A 90 0.43 9.97 -7.03
C LEU A 90 0.44 9.92 -8.56
N ARG A 91 1.61 9.97 -9.18
CA ARG A 91 1.71 9.96 -10.64
C ARG A 91 1.12 8.65 -11.18
N ASP A 92 0.29 8.81 -12.20
CA ASP A 92 -0.42 7.77 -12.93
C ASP A 92 -1.46 7.00 -12.11
N VAL A 93 -1.82 7.45 -10.90
CA VAL A 93 -3.01 6.90 -10.24
C VAL A 93 -4.26 7.29 -11.02
N VAL A 94 -5.18 6.34 -11.17
CA VAL A 94 -6.53 6.62 -11.66
C VAL A 94 -7.23 7.45 -10.59
N VAL A 95 -7.86 8.54 -11.02
CA VAL A 95 -8.69 9.38 -10.16
C VAL A 95 -10.15 9.35 -10.64
N THR A 96 -11.08 9.40 -9.69
CA THR A 96 -12.51 9.50 -9.98
C THR A 96 -13.10 10.79 -9.41
N GLY A 97 -14.17 11.26 -10.05
CA GLY A 97 -15.01 12.33 -9.55
C GLY A 97 -15.81 11.92 -8.30
N ALA A 98 -16.60 12.86 -7.77
CA ALA A 98 -17.51 12.58 -6.65
C ALA A 98 -18.68 11.65 -7.03
N ASP A 99 -18.97 11.53 -8.33
CA ASP A 99 -19.96 10.61 -8.90
C ASP A 99 -19.42 9.20 -9.14
N GLY A 100 -18.13 8.95 -8.84
CA GLY A 100 -17.47 7.68 -9.08
C GLY A 100 -17.01 7.46 -10.53
N GLY A 101 -17.31 8.40 -11.44
CA GLY A 101 -16.85 8.33 -12.82
C GLY A 101 -15.34 8.47 -12.92
N VAL A 102 -14.71 7.62 -13.74
CA VAL A 102 -13.26 7.69 -14.01
C VAL A 102 -12.96 8.99 -14.74
N ALA A 103 -12.08 9.80 -14.15
CA ALA A 103 -11.63 11.04 -14.75
C ALA A 103 -10.33 10.86 -15.56
N GLY A 104 -9.49 9.88 -15.19
CA GLY A 104 -8.26 9.53 -15.91
C GLY A 104 -7.05 9.29 -15.01
N PHE A 105 -5.88 9.18 -15.63
CA PHE A 105 -4.58 8.98 -14.99
C PHE A 105 -3.95 10.32 -14.61
N LEU A 106 -3.61 10.51 -13.34
CA LEU A 106 -3.05 11.77 -12.84
C LEU A 106 -1.63 12.02 -13.36
N ARG A 107 -1.44 13.08 -14.16
CA ARG A 107 -0.13 13.44 -14.73
C ARG A 107 0.45 14.75 -14.22
N ASP A 108 -0.41 15.66 -13.78
CA ASP A 108 -0.02 16.98 -13.28
C ASP A 108 -1.02 17.50 -12.24
N VAL A 109 -0.56 18.35 -11.33
CA VAL A 109 -1.41 19.12 -10.42
C VAL A 109 -0.90 20.54 -10.36
N ASP A 110 -1.74 21.47 -10.79
CA ASP A 110 -1.44 22.88 -10.82
C ASP A 110 -2.45 23.63 -9.93
N PRO A 111 -1.99 24.51 -9.02
CA PRO A 111 -2.87 25.21 -8.09
C PRO A 111 -3.84 26.19 -8.78
N GLU A 112 -3.52 26.66 -9.99
CA GLU A 112 -4.36 27.60 -10.76
C GLU A 112 -5.14 26.89 -11.87
N ARG A 113 -4.51 25.93 -12.55
CA ARG A 113 -5.07 25.24 -13.72
C ARG A 113 -5.76 23.91 -13.39
N GLY A 114 -5.67 23.43 -12.15
CA GLY A 114 -6.28 22.18 -11.70
C GLY A 114 -5.47 20.93 -12.03
N LEU A 115 -6.16 19.79 -12.00
CA LEU A 115 -5.58 18.46 -12.24
C LEU A 115 -5.40 18.24 -13.74
N GLY A 116 -4.18 17.90 -14.16
CA GLY A 116 -3.88 17.42 -15.50
C GLY A 116 -3.94 15.90 -15.54
N LEU A 117 -4.80 15.36 -16.39
CA LEU A 117 -5.06 13.93 -16.52
C LEU A 117 -4.79 13.47 -17.95
N VAL A 118 -4.56 12.18 -18.12
CA VAL A 118 -4.78 11.50 -19.41
C VAL A 118 -6.06 10.68 -19.25
N ASP A 119 -7.09 10.99 -20.05
CA ASP A 119 -8.34 10.25 -20.04
C ASP A 119 -8.23 8.91 -20.79
N LEU A 120 -9.34 8.17 -20.87
CA LEU A 120 -9.38 6.84 -21.49
C LEU A 120 -9.28 6.87 -23.01
N ASP A 121 -9.47 8.05 -23.62
CA ASP A 121 -9.27 8.25 -25.06
C ASP A 121 -7.80 8.59 -25.37
N GLY A 122 -6.96 8.76 -24.34
CA GLY A 122 -5.54 9.14 -24.47
C GLY A 122 -5.32 10.65 -24.56
N ASP A 123 -6.38 11.44 -24.42
CA ASP A 123 -6.31 12.88 -24.48
C ASP A 123 -5.82 13.46 -23.15
N THR A 124 -4.99 14.50 -23.25
CA THR A 124 -4.57 15.26 -22.07
C THR A 124 -5.64 16.29 -21.73
N VAL A 125 -6.33 16.08 -20.61
CA VAL A 125 -7.41 16.95 -20.14
C VAL A 125 -7.03 17.66 -18.85
N ARG A 126 -7.72 18.78 -18.57
CA ARG A 126 -7.64 19.45 -17.27
C ARG A 126 -9.02 19.58 -16.63
N ILE A 127 -9.09 19.24 -15.35
CA ILE A 127 -10.30 19.36 -14.55
C ILE A 127 -10.03 20.14 -13.27
N THR A 128 -11.06 20.79 -12.74
CA THR A 128 -10.99 21.60 -11.50
C THR A 128 -12.05 21.17 -10.47
N PRO A 129 -12.10 19.89 -10.08
CA PRO A 129 -13.01 19.46 -9.03
C PRO A 129 -12.55 19.99 -7.66
N ASP A 130 -13.48 20.18 -6.72
CA ASP A 130 -13.13 20.51 -5.34
C ASP A 130 -12.43 19.33 -4.63
N THR A 131 -12.90 18.11 -4.95
CA THR A 131 -12.41 16.84 -4.40
C THR A 131 -12.36 15.76 -5.46
N VAL A 132 -11.39 14.86 -5.35
CA VAL A 132 -11.32 13.60 -6.13
C VAL A 132 -11.15 12.41 -5.20
N HIS A 133 -11.33 11.20 -5.73
CA HIS A 133 -10.96 9.97 -5.06
C HIS A 133 -9.82 9.28 -5.80
N VAL A 134 -9.00 8.56 -5.05
CA VAL A 134 -8.18 7.47 -5.58
C VAL A 134 -9.00 6.21 -5.33
N PRO A 135 -9.78 5.69 -6.30
CA PRO A 135 -10.67 4.56 -6.04
C PRO A 135 -9.88 3.28 -5.79
N HIS A 136 -10.37 2.44 -4.88
CA HIS A 136 -9.94 1.05 -4.78
C HIS A 136 -10.29 0.31 -6.08
N PRO A 137 -9.41 -0.56 -6.62
CA PRO A 137 -9.64 -1.23 -7.91
C PRO A 137 -10.94 -2.04 -7.99
N VAL A 138 -11.42 -2.60 -6.88
CA VAL A 138 -12.72 -3.32 -6.82
C VAL A 138 -13.94 -2.45 -7.15
N LEU A 139 -13.79 -1.12 -7.12
CA LEU A 139 -14.82 -0.14 -7.45
C LEU A 139 -14.72 0.33 -8.91
N LEU A 140 -13.68 -0.06 -9.64
CA LEU A 140 -13.52 0.27 -11.06
C LEU A 140 -14.22 -0.81 -11.89
N GLU A 141 -15.31 -0.44 -12.56
CA GLU A 141 -16.11 -1.39 -13.36
C GLU A 141 -15.31 -1.95 -14.55
N ASP A 142 -14.54 -1.10 -15.22
CA ASP A 142 -13.71 -1.44 -16.38
C ASP A 142 -12.21 -1.61 -16.01
N LEU A 143 -11.95 -2.27 -14.87
CA LEU A 143 -10.58 -2.44 -14.33
C LEU A 143 -9.61 -3.09 -15.33
N ASP A 144 -10.08 -4.08 -16.10
CA ASP A 144 -9.24 -4.77 -17.08
C ASP A 144 -8.91 -3.87 -18.29
N GLU A 145 -9.87 -3.07 -18.77
CA GLU A 145 -9.61 -2.07 -19.82
C GLU A 145 -8.61 -1.00 -19.32
N LEU A 146 -8.76 -0.54 -18.07
CA LEU A 146 -7.81 0.39 -17.45
C LEU A 146 -6.40 -0.19 -17.35
N ARG A 147 -6.27 -1.50 -17.09
CA ARG A 147 -4.97 -2.19 -17.05
C ARG A 147 -4.35 -2.29 -18.44
N GLU A 148 -5.13 -2.66 -19.44
CA GLU A 148 -4.67 -2.72 -20.84
C GLU A 148 -4.16 -1.34 -21.28
N PHE A 149 -4.96 -0.30 -21.03
CA PHE A 149 -4.60 1.06 -21.38
C PHE A 149 -3.38 1.59 -20.59
N ALA A 150 -3.23 1.21 -19.32
CA ALA A 150 -2.05 1.53 -18.54
C ALA A 150 -0.77 0.93 -19.15
N VAL A 151 -0.84 -0.27 -19.72
CA VAL A 151 0.29 -0.88 -20.44
C VAL A 151 0.63 -0.08 -21.69
N GLU A 152 -0.36 0.32 -22.48
CA GLU A 152 -0.18 1.11 -23.70
C GLU A 152 0.46 2.48 -23.42
N LEU A 153 0.04 3.14 -22.33
CA LEU A 153 0.56 4.44 -21.89
C LEU A 153 1.88 4.37 -21.11
N GLU A 154 2.47 3.17 -20.97
CA GLU A 154 3.64 2.89 -20.12
C GLU A 154 3.50 3.45 -18.70
N VAL A 155 2.28 3.40 -18.15
CA VAL A 155 1.95 3.89 -16.81
C VAL A 155 2.79 3.16 -15.75
N ARG A 156 3.31 3.93 -14.79
CA ARG A 156 4.04 3.38 -13.64
C ARG A 156 3.45 3.89 -12.35
N GLN A 157 2.65 3.05 -11.71
CA GLN A 157 2.12 3.33 -10.38
C GLN A 157 3.06 2.76 -9.32
N ASN A 158 3.44 3.58 -8.35
CA ASN A 158 4.11 3.08 -7.14
C ASN A 158 3.10 2.55 -6.11
N VAL A 159 1.86 3.06 -6.14
CA VAL A 159 0.72 2.48 -5.44
C VAL A 159 0.24 1.27 -6.24
N GLU A 160 -0.02 0.15 -5.56
CA GLU A 160 -0.69 -0.99 -6.19
C GLU A 160 -2.18 -0.66 -6.38
N GLN A 161 -2.55 0.26 -7.28
CA GLN A 161 -3.96 0.52 -7.56
C GLN A 161 -4.46 -0.46 -8.61
N LEU A 162 -4.01 -0.36 -9.87
CA LEU A 162 -4.52 -1.20 -10.94
C LEU A 162 -4.13 -2.67 -10.77
N PHE A 163 -2.93 -2.93 -10.26
CA PHE A 163 -2.40 -4.29 -10.12
C PHE A 163 -2.63 -4.91 -8.74
N ARG A 164 -3.35 -4.23 -7.85
CA ARG A 164 -3.78 -4.85 -6.60
C ARG A 164 -4.80 -5.94 -6.92
N GLU A 165 -4.54 -7.12 -6.37
CA GLU A 165 -5.46 -8.23 -6.42
C GLU A 165 -6.78 -7.85 -5.74
N VAL A 166 -7.90 -8.19 -6.39
CA VAL A 166 -9.25 -7.86 -5.94
C VAL A 166 -10.07 -9.11 -5.76
N TRP A 167 -10.94 -9.11 -4.74
CA TRP A 167 -11.90 -10.17 -4.51
C TRP A 167 -13.30 -9.58 -4.52
N HIS A 168 -14.16 -10.15 -5.34
CA HIS A 168 -15.59 -9.85 -5.32
C HIS A 168 -16.31 -10.83 -4.40
N ARG A 169 -17.41 -10.38 -3.80
CA ARG A 169 -18.31 -11.29 -3.10
C ARG A 169 -18.89 -12.30 -4.09
N PRO A 170 -18.84 -13.61 -3.81
CA PRO A 170 -19.48 -14.60 -4.66
C PRO A 170 -21.00 -14.36 -4.77
N ALA A 171 -21.55 -14.39 -5.98
CA ALA A 171 -22.97 -14.12 -6.23
C ALA A 171 -23.94 -15.08 -5.52
N GLY A 172 -23.49 -16.30 -5.19
CA GLY A 172 -24.29 -17.31 -4.49
C GLY A 172 -24.06 -17.36 -2.97
N LEU A 173 -23.27 -16.45 -2.40
CA LEU A 173 -23.02 -16.43 -0.97
C LEU A 173 -24.29 -16.03 -0.21
N ALA A 174 -24.64 -16.79 0.82
CA ALA A 174 -25.82 -16.50 1.63
C ALA A 174 -25.65 -15.14 2.35
N PRO A 175 -26.66 -14.25 2.33
CA PRO A 175 -26.55 -12.89 2.84
C PRO A 175 -26.30 -12.81 4.35
N ASP A 176 -26.65 -13.85 5.09
CA ASP A 176 -26.49 -14.03 6.54
C ASP A 176 -25.16 -14.70 6.92
N THR A 177 -24.32 -15.06 5.95
CA THR A 177 -22.98 -15.63 6.22
C THR A 177 -22.13 -14.63 6.99
N THR A 178 -21.58 -15.04 8.14
CA THR A 178 -20.75 -14.18 9.00
C THR A 178 -19.25 -14.45 8.90
N SER A 179 -18.86 -15.52 8.21
CA SER A 179 -17.45 -15.90 8.04
C SER A 179 -17.18 -16.60 6.71
N VAL A 180 -15.93 -16.57 6.27
CA VAL A 180 -15.42 -17.21 5.05
C VAL A 180 -14.21 -18.07 5.41
N ASP A 181 -14.27 -19.34 5.02
CA ASP A 181 -13.24 -20.33 5.37
C ASP A 181 -12.26 -20.62 4.22
N THR A 182 -12.38 -19.90 3.10
CA THR A 182 -11.56 -20.10 1.87
C THR A 182 -10.05 -20.17 2.14
N TYR A 183 -9.58 -19.44 3.16
CA TYR A 183 -8.17 -19.37 3.55
C TYR A 183 -7.94 -19.79 5.01
N ALA A 184 -8.83 -20.62 5.55
CA ALA A 184 -8.64 -21.30 6.83
C ALA A 184 -7.78 -22.57 6.67
N GLY A 185 -7.23 -23.09 7.77
CA GLY A 185 -6.41 -24.30 7.82
C GLY A 185 -4.98 -24.13 7.28
N GLY A 186 -4.48 -22.90 7.11
CA GLY A 186 -3.12 -22.65 6.66
C GLY A 186 -2.12 -22.88 7.78
N VAL A 187 -1.56 -24.09 7.89
CA VAL A 187 -0.65 -24.51 8.98
C VAL A 187 0.75 -23.89 8.84
N PHE A 188 1.33 -23.47 9.96
CA PHE A 188 2.70 -22.99 10.10
C PHE A 188 3.45 -23.88 11.09
N LYS A 189 4.77 -24.01 10.94
CA LYS A 189 5.60 -24.77 11.88
C LYS A 189 5.49 -24.29 13.33
N GLU A 190 5.38 -22.97 13.53
CA GLU A 190 5.27 -22.35 14.85
C GLU A 190 4.43 -21.08 14.77
N LEU A 191 3.68 -20.78 15.84
CA LEU A 191 2.82 -19.60 15.94
C LEU A 191 3.58 -18.28 15.66
N ARG A 192 4.83 -18.19 16.12
CA ARG A 192 5.68 -17.02 15.87
C ARG A 192 5.92 -16.73 14.39
N PHE A 193 5.87 -17.73 13.51
CA PHE A 193 6.02 -17.52 12.07
C PHE A 193 4.78 -16.88 11.46
N LEU A 194 3.58 -17.32 11.88
CA LEU A 194 2.33 -16.69 11.47
C LEU A 194 2.27 -15.24 11.97
N HIS A 195 2.56 -14.98 13.25
CA HIS A 195 2.63 -13.61 13.78
C HIS A 195 3.71 -12.74 13.11
N GLY A 196 4.87 -13.34 12.82
CA GLY A 196 5.94 -12.67 12.07
C GLY A 196 5.48 -12.25 10.68
N ARG A 197 4.71 -13.11 10.00
CA ARG A 197 4.13 -12.83 8.69
C ARG A 197 3.07 -11.73 8.74
N VAL A 198 2.19 -11.73 9.75
CA VAL A 198 1.24 -10.63 9.99
C VAL A 198 1.98 -9.28 10.04
N THR A 199 3.07 -9.23 10.80
CA THR A 199 3.90 -8.01 10.94
C THR A 199 4.61 -7.64 9.63
N GLN A 200 5.18 -8.63 8.93
CA GLN A 200 5.86 -8.43 7.64
C GLN A 200 4.91 -7.87 6.56
N LEU A 201 3.65 -8.30 6.58
CA LEU A 201 2.60 -7.84 5.68
C LEU A 201 1.97 -6.49 6.11
N GLY A 202 2.41 -5.91 7.23
CA GLY A 202 1.92 -4.61 7.73
C GLY A 202 0.57 -4.67 8.45
N TYR A 203 0.05 -5.87 8.75
CA TYR A 203 -1.19 -6.02 9.51
C TYR A 203 -0.94 -5.95 11.02
N ARG A 204 -2.00 -5.67 11.78
CA ARG A 204 -1.95 -5.65 13.25
C ARG A 204 -2.49 -6.95 13.81
N SER A 205 -1.96 -7.36 14.96
CA SER A 205 -2.52 -8.47 15.75
C SER A 205 -3.29 -7.95 16.96
N ARG A 206 -4.48 -8.50 17.22
CA ARG A 206 -5.33 -8.14 18.36
C ARG A 206 -6.16 -9.34 18.80
N GLY A 207 -5.97 -9.80 20.04
CA GLY A 207 -6.77 -10.87 20.66
C GLY A 207 -6.84 -12.15 19.83
N GLY A 208 -5.69 -12.63 19.33
CA GLY A 208 -5.62 -13.82 18.49
C GLY A 208 -6.04 -13.64 17.03
N TYR A 209 -6.34 -12.42 16.59
CA TYR A 209 -6.67 -12.11 15.19
C TYR A 209 -5.60 -11.26 14.52
N ALA A 210 -5.37 -11.48 13.23
CA ALA A 210 -4.84 -10.46 12.34
C ALA A 210 -6.00 -9.58 11.86
N VAL A 211 -5.81 -8.25 11.84
CA VAL A 211 -6.88 -7.29 11.53
C VAL A 211 -6.48 -6.30 10.43
N CYS A 212 -7.45 -5.99 9.57
CA CYS A 212 -7.37 -4.99 8.50
C CYS A 212 -8.56 -4.00 8.61
N PRO A 213 -8.34 -2.78 9.14
CA PRO A 213 -9.38 -1.77 9.23
C PRO A 213 -9.58 -1.08 7.87
N VAL A 214 -10.83 -1.03 7.44
CA VAL A 214 -11.29 -0.36 6.23
C VAL A 214 -12.32 0.70 6.63
N VAL A 215 -12.33 1.82 5.91
CA VAL A 215 -13.45 2.77 5.97
C VAL A 215 -14.06 2.81 4.59
N GLU A 216 -15.35 2.48 4.51
CA GLU A 216 -16.09 2.45 3.25
C GLU A 216 -17.36 3.26 3.47
N ASP A 217 -17.59 4.27 2.63
CA ASP A 217 -18.71 5.22 2.76
C ASP A 217 -18.81 5.88 4.15
N GLY A 218 -17.65 6.17 4.76
CA GLY A 218 -17.56 6.74 6.11
C GLY A 218 -17.83 5.75 7.25
N VAL A 219 -18.13 4.49 6.95
CA VAL A 219 -18.39 3.43 7.92
C VAL A 219 -17.11 2.62 8.16
N GLY A 220 -16.71 2.50 9.42
CA GLY A 220 -15.56 1.67 9.81
C GLY A 220 -15.93 0.19 9.88
N VAL A 221 -15.22 -0.63 9.12
CA VAL A 221 -15.31 -2.09 9.11
C VAL A 221 -13.93 -2.67 9.36
N GLU A 222 -13.82 -3.68 10.22
CA GLU A 222 -12.55 -4.38 10.48
C GLU A 222 -12.68 -5.84 10.02
N ALA A 223 -11.92 -6.20 8.98
CA ALA A 223 -11.72 -7.59 8.63
C ALA A 223 -10.79 -8.25 9.66
N ARG A 224 -11.10 -9.48 10.06
CA ARG A 224 -10.34 -10.23 11.06
C ARG A 224 -10.24 -11.71 10.69
N ILE A 225 -9.04 -12.26 10.78
CA ILE A 225 -8.79 -13.68 10.60
C ILE A 225 -8.08 -14.22 11.83
N TRP A 226 -8.56 -15.36 12.35
CA TRP A 226 -7.95 -15.98 13.53
C TRP A 226 -6.54 -16.48 13.17
N ILE A 227 -5.59 -16.25 14.06
CA ILE A 227 -4.19 -16.64 13.93
C ILE A 227 -3.64 -17.31 15.19
N GLY A 228 -4.48 -17.58 16.20
CA GLY A 228 -4.08 -18.16 17.50
C GLY A 228 -3.65 -17.13 18.55
N GLU A 229 -3.82 -17.46 19.82
CA GLU A 229 -3.34 -16.67 20.97
C GLU A 229 -2.01 -17.19 21.54
N HIS A 230 -1.14 -16.29 21.99
CA HIS A 230 0.17 -16.64 22.53
C HIS A 230 0.11 -17.37 23.89
N ASP A 231 -0.96 -17.15 24.65
CA ASP A 231 -1.04 -17.48 26.09
C ASP A 231 -2.02 -18.63 26.43
N GLY A 232 -2.57 -19.33 25.42
CA GLY A 232 -3.66 -20.31 25.60
C GLY A 232 -3.31 -21.74 25.17
N TYR A 233 -3.79 -22.72 25.94
CA TYR A 233 -4.06 -24.09 25.45
C TYR A 233 -5.18 -23.99 24.39
N ASP A 234 -4.82 -23.72 23.14
CA ASP A 234 -5.80 -23.49 22.06
C ASP A 234 -6.24 -24.82 21.41
N ALA A 235 -7.51 -24.87 21.02
CA ALA A 235 -8.12 -25.95 20.24
C ALA A 235 -7.75 -25.87 18.75
N TYR A 236 -7.23 -24.72 18.31
CA TYR A 236 -6.67 -24.50 16.97
C TYR A 236 -5.15 -24.54 17.02
N GLY A 237 -4.55 -25.23 16.06
CA GLY A 237 -3.10 -25.32 15.93
C GLY A 237 -2.47 -24.01 15.47
N THR A 238 -1.26 -24.10 14.95
CA THR A 238 -0.51 -23.00 14.34
C THR A 238 -1.06 -22.66 12.94
N GLU A 239 -2.37 -22.46 12.81
CA GLU A 239 -3.06 -22.33 11.52
C GLU A 239 -3.90 -21.05 11.38
N THR A 240 -4.13 -20.61 10.15
CA THR A 240 -5.12 -19.56 9.87
C THR A 240 -6.53 -20.08 10.11
N GLY A 241 -7.39 -19.32 10.78
CA GLY A 241 -8.80 -19.67 10.98
C GLY A 241 -9.75 -18.95 10.02
N PRO A 242 -11.05 -18.90 10.35
CA PRO A 242 -12.06 -18.23 9.51
C PRO A 242 -11.82 -16.72 9.42
N LEU A 243 -12.09 -16.15 8.24
CA LEU A 243 -12.15 -14.70 8.03
C LEU A 243 -13.57 -14.20 8.36
N GLY A 244 -13.69 -13.12 9.10
CA GLY A 244 -14.95 -12.41 9.32
C GLY A 244 -14.77 -10.91 9.38
N TRP A 245 -15.87 -10.16 9.52
CA TRP A 245 -15.87 -8.70 9.60
C TRP A 245 -16.64 -8.22 10.82
N THR A 246 -16.21 -7.10 11.39
CA THR A 246 -16.91 -6.44 12.48
C THR A 246 -17.06 -4.95 12.26
N ASP A 247 -18.12 -4.36 12.82
CA ASP A 247 -18.24 -2.91 12.92
C ASP A 247 -17.37 -2.32 14.04
N ALA A 248 -17.41 -0.99 14.18
CA ALA A 248 -16.66 -0.25 15.20
C ALA A 248 -17.02 -0.64 16.66
N SER A 249 -18.18 -1.24 16.91
CA SER A 249 -18.59 -1.76 18.23
C SER A 249 -18.06 -3.17 18.49
N GLY A 250 -17.50 -3.83 17.47
CA GLY A 250 -17.05 -5.22 17.52
C GLY A 250 -18.15 -6.24 17.19
N ARG A 251 -19.33 -5.79 16.75
CA ARG A 251 -20.41 -6.68 16.31
C ARG A 251 -20.03 -7.33 14.98
N ALA A 252 -20.23 -8.65 14.88
CA ALA A 252 -20.07 -9.39 13.63
C ALA A 252 -21.03 -8.88 12.56
N LEU A 253 -20.49 -8.66 11.35
CA LEU A 253 -21.25 -8.28 10.17
C LEU A 253 -21.58 -9.51 9.35
N THR A 254 -22.77 -9.53 8.75
CA THR A 254 -23.08 -10.52 7.72
C THR A 254 -22.51 -10.11 6.37
N ALA A 255 -22.42 -11.05 5.44
CA ALA A 255 -21.96 -10.79 4.09
C ALA A 255 -22.71 -9.61 3.47
N ALA A 256 -24.04 -9.52 3.63
CA ALA A 256 -24.84 -8.41 3.11
C ALA A 256 -24.44 -7.01 3.65
N GLU A 257 -23.89 -6.93 4.85
CA GLU A 257 -23.50 -5.66 5.49
C GLU A 257 -22.07 -5.22 5.14
N VAL A 258 -21.22 -6.11 4.65
CA VAL A 258 -19.83 -5.78 4.28
C VAL A 258 -19.84 -5.03 2.95
N GLY A 259 -19.05 -3.97 2.79
CA GLY A 259 -18.91 -3.30 1.49
C GLY A 259 -17.91 -4.02 0.56
N ARG A 260 -17.75 -3.53 -0.68
CA ARG A 260 -16.90 -4.17 -1.70
C ARG A 260 -15.42 -4.04 -1.34
N VAL A 261 -15.01 -2.87 -0.84
CA VAL A 261 -13.62 -2.60 -0.43
C VAL A 261 -13.28 -3.42 0.80
N ALA A 262 -14.12 -3.39 1.84
CA ALA A 262 -13.88 -4.16 3.06
C ALA A 262 -13.81 -5.67 2.80
N TRP A 263 -14.66 -6.17 1.89
CA TRP A 263 -14.61 -7.56 1.45
C TRP A 263 -13.28 -7.89 0.76
N SER A 264 -12.91 -7.12 -0.26
CA SER A 264 -11.71 -7.35 -1.04
C SER A 264 -10.44 -7.33 -0.18
N GLU A 265 -10.33 -6.36 0.72
CA GLU A 265 -9.16 -6.19 1.60
C GLU A 265 -9.06 -7.27 2.68
N GLY A 266 -10.20 -7.74 3.19
CA GLY A 266 -10.24 -8.88 4.11
C GLY A 266 -9.75 -10.16 3.43
N MET A 267 -10.24 -10.43 2.22
CA MET A 267 -9.82 -11.59 1.43
C MET A 267 -8.34 -11.50 1.05
N ARG A 268 -7.84 -10.31 0.66
CA ARG A 268 -6.42 -10.07 0.39
C ARG A 268 -5.54 -10.38 1.59
N MET A 269 -5.92 -9.91 2.78
CA MET A 269 -5.21 -10.23 4.02
C MET A 269 -5.19 -11.75 4.27
N ALA A 270 -6.34 -12.40 4.18
CA ALA A 270 -6.48 -13.83 4.41
C ALA A 270 -5.64 -14.66 3.41
N ALA A 271 -5.71 -14.32 2.12
CA ALA A 271 -4.92 -14.96 1.06
C ALA A 271 -3.42 -14.80 1.30
N ALA A 272 -2.97 -13.58 1.60
CA ALA A 272 -1.56 -13.28 1.83
C ALA A 272 -0.99 -14.03 3.05
N LEU A 273 -1.79 -14.18 4.11
CA LEU A 273 -1.42 -14.99 5.28
C LEU A 273 -1.34 -16.48 4.92
N TYR A 274 -2.40 -17.02 4.32
CA TYR A 274 -2.48 -18.43 3.91
C TYR A 274 -1.38 -18.84 2.92
N ALA A 275 -0.94 -17.94 2.05
CA ALA A 275 0.17 -18.18 1.13
C ALA A 275 1.52 -18.44 1.83
N GLY A 276 1.66 -18.09 3.12
CA GLY A 276 2.87 -18.34 3.90
C GLY A 276 2.87 -19.64 4.69
N ARG A 277 1.81 -20.45 4.59
CA ARG A 277 1.70 -21.75 5.26
C ARG A 277 2.83 -22.70 4.81
N ASP A 278 3.12 -23.69 5.63
CA ASP A 278 3.96 -24.81 5.24
C ASP A 278 3.26 -25.60 4.14
N VAL A 279 4.00 -25.91 3.07
CA VAL A 279 3.55 -26.79 2.00
C VAL A 279 4.30 -28.10 2.21
N GLU A 280 3.59 -29.23 2.32
CA GLU A 280 4.25 -30.53 2.33
C GLU A 280 4.95 -30.73 0.98
N ASP A 281 6.26 -31.01 0.98
CA ASP A 281 6.99 -31.32 -0.24
C ASP A 281 6.35 -32.57 -0.90
N GLU A 282 5.74 -32.41 -2.08
CA GLU A 282 5.10 -33.49 -2.85
C GLU A 282 6.08 -34.60 -3.31
N GLU A 283 7.36 -34.51 -2.98
CA GLU A 283 8.40 -35.50 -3.32
C GLU A 283 8.34 -36.83 -2.53
N ARG A 284 7.31 -37.06 -1.70
CA ARG A 284 7.10 -38.33 -0.97
C ARG A 284 5.95 -39.20 -1.47
N ALA A 285 5.33 -38.88 -2.59
CA ALA A 285 4.24 -39.66 -3.17
C ALA A 285 4.47 -40.05 -4.65
N ALA A 286 5.71 -40.43 -5.01
CA ALA A 286 6.03 -41.09 -6.29
C ALA A 286 6.94 -42.31 -6.07
#